data_AF-A0A434ESQ3-F1
#
_entry.id   AF-A0A434ESQ3-F1
#
_cell.length_a   1.000
_cell.length_b   1.000
_cell.length_c   1.000
_cell.angle_alpha   90.00
_cell.angle_beta   90.00
_cell.angle_gamma   90.00
#
_symmetry.space_group_name_H-M   'P 1'
#
loop_
_entity.id
_entity.type
_entity.pdbx_description
1 polymer ?
#
loop_
_entity_poly.entity_id
_entity_poly.type
_entity_poly.pdbx_seq_one_letter_code
_entity_poly.pdbx_strand_id
1 'polypeptide(L)' 'MTFSRGTVEEIVAALAANGLILRGGFSFGDDETAPVGFSGAPARSVLLIGQAGAAPWPHFQRWRERQARDIAN' A
#
# COMPACT_ATOMS: atom_id res chain seq x y z
N MET A 1 -16.14 4.77 9.84
CA MET A 1 -15.67 4.15 11.09
C MET A 1 -14.20 4.50 11.30
N THR A 2 -13.80 4.75 12.55
CA THR A 2 -12.49 5.32 12.91
C THR A 2 -11.54 4.19 13.35
N PHE A 3 -10.36 4.09 12.74
CA PHE A 3 -9.30 3.22 13.25
C PHE A 3 -8.86 3.70 14.65
N SER A 4 -8.43 2.79 15.52
CA SER A 4 -7.74 3.17 16.76
C SER A 4 -6.49 3.97 16.40
N ARG A 5 -6.39 5.19 16.94
CA ARG A 5 -5.30 6.13 16.62
C ARG A 5 -3.91 5.50 16.78
N GLY A 6 -3.69 4.72 17.84
CA GLY A 6 -2.42 4.02 18.06
C GLY A 6 -2.07 3.02 16.96
N THR A 7 -3.05 2.24 16.48
CA THR A 7 -2.85 1.28 15.38
C THR A 7 -2.52 2.01 14.06
N VAL A 8 -3.14 3.17 13.81
CA VAL A 8 -2.81 3.97 12.62
C VAL A 8 -1.38 4.50 12.69
N GLU A 9 -0.96 5.01 13.84
CA GLU A 9 0.39 5.55 14.05
C GLU A 9 1.47 4.46 13.87
N GLU A 10 1.24 3.25 14.38
CA GLU A 10 2.12 2.09 14.17
C GLU A 10 2.23 1.72 12.67
N ILE A 11 1.10 1.66 11.96
CA ILE A 11 1.09 1.38 10.51
C ILE A 11 1.84 2.46 9.74
N VAL A 12 1.62 3.74 10.08
CA VAL A 12 2.32 4.87 9.44
C VAL A 12 3.82 4.75 9.64
N ALA A 13 4.29 4.45 10.87
CA ALA A 13 5.71 4.29 11.15
C ALA A 13 6.33 3.14 10.35
N ALA A 14 5.65 1.99 10.28
CA ALA A 14 6.12 0.83 9.52
C ALA A 14 6.20 1.11 8.00
N LEU A 15 5.22 1.84 7.45
CA LEU A 15 5.23 2.27 6.05
C LEU A 15 6.35 3.27 5.76
N ALA A 16 6.54 4.26 6.64
CA ALA A 16 7.54 5.31 6.48
C ALA A 16 8.98 4.75 6.40
N ALA A 17 9.28 3.69 7.17
CA ALA A 17 10.57 3.00 7.12
C ALA A 17 10.92 2.46 5.72
N ASN A 18 9.92 2.29 4.85
CA ASN A 18 10.05 1.78 3.48
C ASN A 18 9.75 2.85 2.42
N GLY A 19 9.70 4.14 2.79
CA GLY A 19 9.34 5.24 1.89
C GLY A 19 7.86 5.28 1.49
N LEU A 20 7.03 4.45 2.11
CA LEU A 20 5.59 4.42 1.88
C LEU A 20 4.87 5.41 2.80
N ILE A 21 3.72 5.88 2.35
CA ILE A 21 2.86 6.81 3.10
C ILE A 21 1.43 6.27 3.16
N LEU A 22 0.80 6.36 4.33
CA LEU A 22 -0.64 6.14 4.45
C LEU A 22 -1.37 7.37 3.91
N ARG A 23 -2.23 7.18 2.91
CA ARG A 23 -2.99 8.24 2.25
C ARG A 23 -4.45 8.31 2.68
N GLY A 24 -4.94 7.24 3.29
CA GLY A 24 -6.31 7.14 3.79
C GLY A 24 -6.73 5.69 3.95
N GLY A 25 -8.00 5.50 4.25
CA GLY A 25 -8.59 4.17 4.38
C GLY A 25 -9.99 4.26 4.96
N PHE A 26 -10.72 3.16 4.86
CA PHE A 26 -12.05 3.03 5.43
C PHE A 26 -12.32 1.56 5.80
N SER A 27 -13.24 1.37 6.74
CA SER A 27 -13.82 0.06 7.05
C SER A 27 -15.07 -0.14 6.22
N PHE A 28 -15.30 -1.37 5.77
CA PHE A 28 -16.57 -1.74 5.16
C PHE A 28 -17.64 -1.88 6.24
N GLY A 29 -18.87 -1.46 5.93
CA GLY A 29 -20.05 -1.79 6.72
C GLY A 29 -20.49 -3.24 6.52
N ASP A 30 -21.34 -3.73 7.43
CA ASP A 30 -21.83 -5.12 7.38
C ASP A 30 -22.64 -5.42 6.10
N ASP A 31 -23.29 -4.40 5.52
CA ASP A 31 -24.09 -4.50 4.29
C ASP A 31 -23.30 -4.16 3.01
N GLU A 32 -22.00 -3.81 3.13
CA GLU A 32 -21.17 -3.44 1.99
C GLU A 32 -20.45 -4.65 1.41
N THR A 33 -20.43 -4.75 0.07
CA THR A 33 -19.68 -5.81 -0.60
C THR A 33 -18.18 -5.48 -0.57
N ALA A 34 -17.45 -6.17 0.30
CA ALA A 34 -16.00 -6.06 0.40
C ALA A 34 -15.28 -7.07 -0.51
N PRO A 35 -14.10 -6.72 -1.04
CA PRO A 35 -13.28 -7.66 -1.81
C PRO A 35 -12.81 -8.81 -0.92
N VAL A 36 -12.71 -10.00 -1.50
CA VAL A 36 -12.20 -11.18 -0.81
C VAL A 36 -10.68 -11.10 -0.68
N GLY A 37 -10.18 -11.21 0.54
CA GLY A 37 -8.75 -11.22 0.83
C GLY A 37 -8.11 -12.61 0.65
N PHE A 38 -6.81 -12.70 0.92
CA PHE A 38 -6.06 -13.97 0.85
C PHE A 38 -6.59 -15.09 1.74
N SER A 39 -7.31 -14.75 2.82
CA SER A 39 -7.95 -15.73 3.71
C SER A 39 -9.27 -16.29 3.16
N GLY A 40 -9.75 -15.82 2.00
CA GLY A 40 -11.06 -16.17 1.46
C GLY A 40 -12.24 -15.45 2.13
N ALA A 41 -12.00 -14.70 3.20
CA ALA A 41 -13.01 -13.87 3.85
C ALA A 41 -13.07 -12.46 3.22
N PRO A 42 -14.24 -11.78 3.25
CA PRO A 42 -14.35 -10.37 2.88
C PRO A 42 -13.43 -9.50 3.75
N ALA A 43 -12.78 -8.52 3.13
CA ALA A 43 -11.93 -7.58 3.85
C ALA A 43 -12.76 -6.72 4.82
N ARG A 44 -12.24 -6.47 6.04
CA ARG A 44 -12.89 -5.58 7.01
C ARG A 44 -12.63 -4.10 6.71
N SER A 45 -11.51 -3.79 6.08
CA SER A 45 -11.08 -2.43 5.78
C SER A 45 -10.08 -2.41 4.64
N VAL A 46 -9.95 -1.27 3.98
CA VAL A 46 -8.92 -0.98 2.98
C VAL A 46 -8.11 0.23 3.44
N LEU A 47 -6.80 0.16 3.22
CA LEU A 47 -5.87 1.26 3.39
C LEU A 47 -5.31 1.66 2.02
N LEU A 48 -5.34 2.94 1.71
CA LEU A 48 -4.66 3.49 0.55
C LEU A 48 -3.23 3.83 0.94
N ILE A 49 -2.27 3.15 0.31
CA ILE A 49 -0.84 3.37 0.51
C ILE A 49 -0.28 4.02 -0.75
N GLY A 50 0.49 5.08 -0.57
CA GLY A 50 1.22 5.75 -1.65
C GLY A 50 2.72 5.69 -1.41
N GLN A 51 3.47 6.18 -2.41
CA GLN A 51 4.88 6.52 -2.28
C GLN A 51 5.01 8.04 -2.30
N ALA A 52 5.96 8.58 -1.53
CA ALA A 52 6.34 9.98 -1.58
C ALA A 52 7.76 10.13 -2.13
N GLY A 53 7.93 11.08 -3.06
CA GLY A 53 9.24 11.43 -3.59
C GLY A 53 9.87 10.32 -4.43
N ALA A 54 11.20 10.33 -4.49
CA ALA A 54 11.98 9.49 -5.40
C ALA A 54 12.48 8.18 -4.76
N ALA A 55 11.96 7.77 -3.61
CA ALA A 55 12.43 6.59 -2.88
C ALA A 55 12.45 5.29 -3.72
N PRO A 56 11.48 5.03 -4.63
CA PRO A 56 11.53 3.86 -5.50
C PRO A 56 12.58 3.95 -6.62
N TRP A 57 13.07 5.16 -6.94
CA TRP A 57 13.86 5.41 -8.14
C TRP A 57 15.16 4.59 -8.19
N PRO A 58 15.96 4.46 -7.11
CA PRO A 58 17.14 3.60 -7.12
C PRO A 58 16.81 2.11 -7.35
N HIS A 59 15.64 1.65 -6.92
CA HIS A 59 15.18 0.28 -7.17
C HIS A 59 14.78 0.10 -8.64
N PHE A 60 14.03 1.06 -9.19
CA PHE A 60 13.65 1.07 -10.58
C PHE A 60 14.86 1.13 -11.52
N GLN A 61 15.86 1.98 -11.22
CA GLN A 61 17.09 2.06 -12.01
C GLN A 61 17.84 0.72 -12.05
N ARG A 62 18.05 0.08 -10.89
CA ARG A 62 18.69 -1.25 -10.80
C ARG A 62 17.92 -2.33 -11.55
N TRP A 63 16.59 -2.30 -11.50
CA TRP A 63 15.76 -3.19 -12.30
C TRP A 63 15.95 -2.93 -13.80
N ARG A 64 15.90 -1.66 -14.21
CA ARG A 64 16.03 -1.22 -15.60
C ARG A 64 17.38 -1.59 -16.21
N GLU A 65 18.46 -1.51 -15.46
CA GLU A 65 19.80 -1.93 -15.92
C GLU A 65 19.89 -3.43 -16.24
N ARG A 66 19.00 -4.26 -15.67
CA ARG A 66 18.93 -5.71 -15.92
C ARG A 66 17.98 -6.07 -17.06
N GLN A 67 17.26 -5.09 -17.60
CA GLN A 67 16.31 -5.30 -18.67
C GLN A 67 17.02 -5.39 -20.03
N ALA A 68 16.41 -6.10 -20.99
CA ALA A 68 16.85 -6.08 -22.37
C ALA A 68 16.76 -4.64 -22.94
N ARG A 69 17.62 -4.27 -23.88
CA ARG A 69 17.67 -2.90 -24.41
C ARG A 69 16.44 -2.54 -25.25
N ASP A 70 15.66 -3.54 -25.65
CA ASP A 70 14.52 -3.49 -26.56
C ASP A 70 13.17 -3.80 -25.86
N ILE A 71 13.08 -3.67 -24.53
CA ILE A 71 11.79 -3.78 -23.84
C ILE A 71 10.83 -2.73 -24.40
N ALA A 72 9.73 -3.20 -24.99
CA ALA A 72 8.65 -2.35 -25.46
C ALA A 72 7.95 -1.68 -24.26
N ASN A 73 7.60 -0.40 -24.42
CA ASN A 73 6.77 0.36 -23.48
C ASN A 73 5.29 -0.02 -23.60
#